data_AF-A0ABD0L0A3-F1
#
_entry.id   AF-A0ABD0L0A3-F1
#
_cell.length_a   1.000
_cell.length_b   1.000
_cell.length_c   1.000
_cell.angle_alpha   90.00
_cell.angle_beta   90.00
_cell.angle_gamma   90.00
#
_symmetry.space_group_name_H-M   'P 1'
#
loop_
_entity.id
_entity.type
_entity.pdbx_description
1 polymer ?
#
loop_
_entity_poly.entity_id
_entity_poly.type
_entity_poly.pdbx_seq_one_letter_code
_entity_poly.pdbx_strand_id
1 'polypeptide(L)'
;MLTFKRLRTLCIVVSLLTGTKAAPVHAPLPSVAPSLQWSKTNDVGIVHPSGGPTSVQLTYGRSPDPVATKPNQTLTCSQSTPDYFLLSVELVSLVLLLLVLLRYAKTVISTKVYRSEVYLEISNGETYIDIFLISLAFCPSEYDLTLPSWIRGLTLQTRSFAPDDLILDWQYFSIRERPTSAYIGFPKVIKLGLLQCRRMRRLVRRPYTVNIKIIHGGRAFYVARAFGSEPVANPTAPPEVVREEFDQVD
;
A
#
# COMPACT_ATOMS: atom_id res chain seq x y z
N MET A 1 -7.44 4.55 -8.33
CA MET A 1 -6.63 5.78 -8.24
C MET A 1 -7.41 6.81 -7.43
N LEU A 2 -7.25 6.83 -6.10
CA LEU A 2 -7.67 7.97 -5.29
C LEU A 2 -6.46 8.89 -5.14
N THR A 3 -6.66 10.15 -5.50
CA THR A 3 -5.61 11.13 -5.80
C THR A 3 -4.87 11.58 -4.54
N PHE A 4 -3.55 11.80 -4.69
CA PHE A 4 -2.60 12.38 -3.74
C PHE A 4 -3.14 13.59 -2.95
N LYS A 5 -4.16 14.28 -3.50
CA LYS A 5 -4.89 15.39 -2.87
C LYS A 5 -5.55 15.01 -1.53
N ARG A 6 -6.15 13.81 -1.40
CA ARG A 6 -6.84 13.44 -0.15
C ARG A 6 -5.88 13.10 1.00
N LEU A 7 -4.71 12.54 0.68
CA LEU A 7 -3.67 12.26 1.67
C LEU A 7 -3.06 13.56 2.23
N ARG A 8 -2.80 14.55 1.36
CA ARG A 8 -2.35 15.89 1.78
C ARG A 8 -3.37 16.59 2.70
N THR A 9 -4.65 16.46 2.40
CA THR A 9 -5.70 17.08 3.22
C THR A 9 -5.75 16.47 4.61
N LEU A 10 -5.58 15.14 4.72
CA LEU A 10 -5.52 14.45 6.00
C LEU A 10 -4.29 14.87 6.83
N CYS A 11 -3.12 14.97 6.22
CA CYS A 11 -1.91 15.44 6.91
C CYS A 11 -2.05 16.89 7.41
N ILE A 12 -2.67 17.78 6.63
CA ILE A 12 -2.89 19.18 7.04
C ILE A 12 -3.85 19.27 8.22
N VAL A 13 -4.93 18.47 8.22
CA VAL A 13 -5.89 18.43 9.33
C VAL A 13 -5.23 17.89 10.61
N VAL A 14 -4.39 16.87 10.50
CA VAL A 14 -3.62 16.33 11.64
C VAL A 14 -2.63 17.38 12.17
N SER A 15 -1.89 18.06 11.31
CA SER A 15 -0.93 19.11 11.72
C SER A 15 -1.61 20.34 12.33
N LEU A 16 -2.84 20.67 11.91
CA LEU A 16 -3.62 21.75 12.51
C LEU A 16 -4.19 21.35 13.87
N LEU A 17 -4.58 20.08 14.04
CA LEU A 17 -5.13 19.56 15.30
C LEU A 17 -4.07 19.30 16.37
N THR A 18 -2.85 18.92 16.00
CA THR A 18 -1.76 18.71 16.97
C THR A 18 -1.19 20.02 17.52
N GLY A 19 -1.60 21.19 16.98
CA GLY A 19 -1.18 22.49 17.49
C GLY A 19 0.34 22.69 17.48
N THR A 20 1.10 21.85 16.77
CA THR A 20 2.55 21.92 16.69
C THR A 20 2.92 23.05 15.75
N LYS A 21 2.80 24.28 16.24
CA LYS A 21 3.50 25.43 15.68
C LYS A 21 4.98 25.09 15.84
N ALA A 22 5.65 24.76 14.74
CA ALA A 22 7.08 24.48 14.76
C ALA A 22 7.79 25.69 15.38
N ALA A 23 8.15 25.58 16.65
CA ALA A 23 8.92 26.61 17.32
C ALA A 23 10.29 26.68 16.61
N PRO A 24 10.80 27.88 16.31
CA PRO A 24 12.13 28.02 15.75
C PRO A 24 13.12 27.34 16.69
N VAL A 25 13.87 26.38 16.17
CA VAL A 25 14.92 25.65 16.88
C VAL A 25 16.01 26.65 17.23
N HIS A 26 15.92 27.26 18.41
CA HIS A 26 17.02 28.00 18.99
C HIS A 26 18.02 27.00 19.57
N ALA A 27 19.25 27.05 19.06
CA ALA A 27 20.36 26.24 19.53
C ALA A 27 20.58 26.45 21.05
N PRO A 28 20.80 25.38 21.83
CA PRO A 28 21.04 25.51 23.26
C PRO A 28 22.40 26.16 23.50
N LEU A 29 22.42 27.27 24.25
CA LEU A 29 23.63 27.81 24.84
C LEU A 29 24.15 26.86 25.95
N PRO A 30 25.47 26.72 26.13
CA PRO A 30 26.06 25.88 27.17
C PRO A 30 25.69 26.42 28.56
N SER A 31 25.03 25.59 29.37
CA SER A 31 24.76 25.91 30.77
C SER A 31 26.03 25.68 31.59
N VAL A 32 26.54 26.75 32.17
CA VAL A 32 27.57 26.68 33.22
C VAL A 32 26.87 26.23 34.50
N ALA A 33 27.26 25.06 35.02
CA ALA A 33 26.75 24.54 36.27
C ALA A 33 27.26 25.38 37.46
N PRO A 34 26.39 25.97 38.30
CA PRO A 34 26.82 26.53 39.57
C PRO A 34 27.05 25.39 40.57
N SER A 35 28.26 25.33 41.13
CA SER A 35 28.60 24.48 42.26
C SER A 35 27.84 24.94 43.51
N LEU A 36 26.78 24.22 43.87
CA LEU A 36 26.06 24.39 45.13
C LEU A 36 26.80 23.63 46.24
N GLN A 37 27.49 24.38 47.12
CA GLN A 37 27.91 23.88 48.42
C GLN A 37 26.70 23.77 49.35
N TRP A 38 26.52 22.61 49.96
CA TRP A 38 25.49 22.36 50.95
C TRP A 38 26.01 22.76 52.33
N SER A 39 25.46 23.83 52.91
CA SER A 39 25.60 24.09 54.35
C SER A 39 24.44 23.45 55.09
N LYS A 40 24.77 22.55 56.01
CA LYS A 40 23.85 21.83 56.89
C LYS A 40 23.35 22.80 57.98
N THR A 41 22.06 23.13 57.99
CA THR A 41 21.42 23.80 59.12
C THR A 41 20.07 23.16 59.44
N ASN A 42 20.09 22.44 60.56
CA ASN A 42 19.10 22.20 61.61
C ASN A 42 17.58 22.24 61.31
N ASP A 43 16.95 21.15 61.75
CA ASP A 43 15.64 21.03 62.41
C ASP A 43 14.50 21.93 61.92
N VAL A 44 13.68 21.37 61.03
CA VAL A 44 12.33 21.85 60.77
C VAL A 44 11.35 20.79 61.25
N GLY A 45 10.57 21.13 62.27
CA GLY A 45 9.49 20.30 62.79
C GLY A 45 8.41 20.05 61.73
N ILE A 46 8.03 18.78 61.59
CA ILE A 46 7.02 18.33 60.63
C ILE A 46 5.64 18.66 61.22
N VAL A 47 4.91 19.59 60.59
CA VAL A 47 3.47 19.79 60.83
C VAL A 47 2.72 19.16 59.66
N HIS A 48 1.89 18.15 59.94
CA HIS A 48 1.02 17.53 58.96
C HIS A 48 -0.09 18.48 58.51
N PRO A 49 -0.29 18.73 57.20
CA PRO A 49 -1.47 19.43 56.71
C PRO A 49 -2.60 18.43 56.43
N SER A 50 -3.76 18.66 57.07
CA SER A 50 -5.04 18.13 56.61
C SER A 50 -5.54 18.95 55.40
N GLY A 51 -6.23 18.28 54.48
CA GLY A 51 -6.48 18.73 53.10
C GLY A 51 -7.17 20.10 52.95
N GLY A 52 -6.51 20.97 52.19
CA GLY A 52 -6.99 22.24 51.65
C GLY A 52 -5.84 22.94 50.91
N PRO A 53 -6.10 23.83 49.93
CA PRO A 53 -5.04 24.55 49.23
C PRO A 53 -4.38 25.56 50.18
N THR A 54 -3.32 25.13 50.86
CA THR A 54 -2.57 25.96 51.81
C THR A 54 -1.55 26.81 51.06
N SER A 55 -1.77 28.13 51.03
CA SER A 55 -0.69 29.07 50.72
C SER A 55 0.24 29.16 51.94
N VAL A 56 1.37 28.47 51.89
CA VAL A 56 2.40 28.54 52.94
C VAL A 56 3.15 29.87 52.79
N GLN A 57 2.83 30.86 53.63
CA GLN A 57 3.68 32.05 53.78
C GLN A 57 4.81 31.73 54.78
N LEU A 58 6.01 31.50 54.26
CA LEU A 58 7.22 31.43 55.08
C LEU A 58 7.59 32.84 55.54
N THR A 59 7.34 33.14 56.82
CA THR A 59 7.77 34.39 57.45
C THR A 59 9.16 34.16 58.07
N TYR A 60 10.21 34.66 57.42
CA TYR A 60 11.55 34.63 58.02
C TYR A 60 11.65 35.67 59.13
N GLY A 61 11.95 35.22 60.36
CA GLY A 61 12.26 36.08 61.49
C GLY A 61 13.51 36.92 61.20
N ARG A 62 13.36 38.24 61.22
CA ARG A 62 14.38 39.23 60.87
C ARG A 62 15.29 39.48 62.08
N SER A 63 16.58 39.15 61.97
CA SER A 63 17.62 39.69 62.85
C SER A 63 17.74 41.20 62.64
N PRO A 64 17.91 42.03 63.70
CA PRO A 64 17.91 43.47 63.57
C PRO A 64 19.32 43.96 63.21
N ASP A 65 19.56 44.20 61.93
CA ASP A 65 20.59 45.14 61.49
C ASP A 65 19.99 46.05 60.41
N PRO A 66 20.36 47.35 60.40
CA PRO A 66 19.91 48.28 59.37
C PRO A 66 20.77 48.10 58.11
N VAL A 67 20.25 48.59 56.98
CA VAL A 67 20.93 48.80 55.69
C VAL A 67 20.60 47.77 54.59
N ALA A 68 20.25 48.35 53.44
CA ALA A 68 19.96 47.78 52.13
C ALA A 68 18.56 47.14 51.94
N THR A 69 17.64 47.98 51.50
CA THR A 69 16.36 47.62 50.86
C THR A 69 16.61 46.72 49.65
N LYS A 70 16.61 45.41 49.84
CA LYS A 70 16.63 44.43 48.74
C LYS A 70 15.22 44.37 48.13
N PRO A 71 15.08 44.45 46.79
CA PRO A 71 13.78 44.40 46.14
C PRO A 71 13.09 43.06 46.42
N ASN A 72 11.82 43.13 46.80
CA ASN A 72 10.95 41.98 47.05
C ASN A 72 11.02 40.98 45.89
N GLN A 73 11.72 39.86 46.07
CA GLN A 73 11.72 38.77 45.12
C GLN A 73 10.41 38.00 45.28
N THR A 74 9.45 38.29 44.39
CA THR A 74 8.21 37.51 44.29
C THR A 74 8.56 36.16 43.66
N LEU A 75 8.63 35.11 44.47
CA LEU A 75 8.79 33.74 44.00
C LEU A 75 7.49 33.29 43.33
N THR A 76 7.39 33.46 42.01
CA THR A 76 6.32 32.87 41.20
C THR A 76 6.55 31.36 41.11
N CYS A 77 5.80 30.61 41.90
CA CYS A 77 5.74 29.15 41.79
C CYS A 77 4.96 28.81 40.51
N SER A 78 5.66 28.52 39.41
CA SER A 78 4.99 28.03 38.20
C SER A 78 4.51 26.61 38.48
N GLN A 79 3.21 26.43 38.65
CA GLN A 79 2.61 25.10 38.64
C GLN A 79 2.93 24.46 37.29
N SER A 80 3.85 23.50 37.28
CA SER A 80 4.08 22.65 36.11
C SER A 80 2.75 21.95 35.85
N THR A 81 2.11 22.27 34.73
CA THR A 81 0.94 21.53 34.29
C THR A 81 1.31 20.04 34.26
N PRO A 82 0.51 19.17 34.86
CA PRO A 82 0.87 17.76 35.01
C PRO A 82 1.14 17.14 33.63
N ASP A 83 2.30 16.52 33.47
CA ASP A 83 2.76 15.86 32.23
C ASP A 83 1.74 14.84 31.67
N TYR A 84 0.82 14.37 32.52
CA TYR A 84 -0.32 13.53 32.16
C TYR A 84 -1.22 14.13 31.07
N PHE A 85 -1.33 15.46 30.98
CA PHE A 85 -2.17 16.10 29.97
C PHE A 85 -1.62 15.85 28.55
N LEU A 86 -0.33 16.07 28.33
CA LEU A 86 0.32 15.84 27.04
C LEU A 86 0.25 14.36 26.63
N LEU A 87 0.52 13.47 27.58
CA LEU A 87 0.45 12.03 27.34
C LEU A 87 -0.97 11.57 26.98
N SER A 88 -1.99 12.16 27.61
CA SER A 88 -3.39 11.86 27.28
C SER A 88 -3.78 12.30 25.87
N VAL A 89 -3.29 13.46 25.41
CA VAL A 89 -3.55 13.99 24.06
C VAL A 89 -2.88 13.13 23.00
N GLU A 90 -1.62 12.74 23.22
CA GLU A 90 -0.89 11.84 22.32
C GLU A 90 -1.60 10.49 22.20
N LEU A 91 -2.01 9.89 23.32
CA LEU A 91 -2.69 8.60 23.32
C LEU A 91 -4.05 8.67 22.59
N VAL A 92 -4.84 9.73 22.82
CA VAL A 92 -6.11 9.95 22.11
C VAL A 92 -5.88 10.12 20.61
N SER A 93 -4.86 10.88 20.21
CA SER A 93 -4.53 11.09 18.80
C SER A 93 -4.11 9.79 18.10
N LEU A 94 -3.35 8.92 18.77
CA LEU A 94 -2.91 7.64 18.25
C LEU A 94 -4.10 6.67 18.07
N VAL A 95 -5.02 6.65 19.05
CA VAL A 95 -6.25 5.85 18.95
C VAL A 95 -7.13 6.32 17.79
N LEU A 96 -7.29 7.64 17.62
CA LEU A 96 -8.05 8.19 16.49
C LEU A 96 -7.40 7.84 15.14
N LEU A 97 -6.08 7.95 15.03
CA LEU A 97 -5.34 7.57 13.83
C LEU A 97 -5.55 6.09 13.50
N LEU A 98 -5.46 5.22 14.51
CA LEU A 98 -5.69 3.77 14.34
C LEU A 98 -7.12 3.49 13.83
N LEU A 99 -8.14 4.14 14.38
CA LEU A 99 -9.52 3.98 13.93
C LEU A 99 -9.72 4.44 12.48
N VAL A 100 -9.08 5.55 12.07
CA VAL A 100 -9.10 6.01 10.68
C VAL A 100 -8.43 4.99 9.75
N LEU A 101 -7.28 4.44 10.14
CA LEU A 101 -6.58 3.42 9.37
C LEU A 101 -7.41 2.14 9.26
N LEU A 102 -8.09 1.71 10.32
CA LEU A 102 -8.98 0.54 10.28
C LEU A 102 -10.20 0.76 9.38
N ARG A 103 -10.81 1.96 9.40
CA ARG A 103 -11.89 2.33 8.48
C ARG A 103 -11.41 2.39 7.04
N TYR A 104 -10.23 2.95 6.80
CA TYR A 104 -9.61 2.99 5.48
C TYR A 104 -9.30 1.57 4.97
N ALA A 105 -8.68 0.73 5.78
CA ALA A 105 -8.42 -0.67 5.43
C ALA A 105 -9.72 -1.40 5.10
N LYS A 106 -10.76 -1.27 5.93
CA LYS A 106 -12.07 -1.90 5.69
C LYS A 106 -12.70 -1.44 4.38
N THR A 107 -12.69 -0.14 4.08
CA THR A 107 -13.25 0.39 2.83
C THR A 107 -12.47 -0.06 1.61
N VAL A 108 -11.13 0.01 1.65
CA VAL A 108 -10.26 -0.47 0.57
C VAL A 108 -10.45 -1.97 0.34
N ILE A 109 -10.49 -2.78 1.40
CA ILE A 109 -10.71 -4.22 1.29
C ILE A 109 -12.11 -4.49 0.72
N SER A 110 -13.15 -3.83 1.22
CA SER A 110 -14.53 -4.02 0.76
C SER A 110 -14.73 -3.65 -0.72
N THR A 111 -14.08 -2.58 -1.20
CA THR A 111 -14.14 -2.21 -2.63
C THR A 111 -13.48 -3.22 -3.56
N LYS A 112 -12.53 -4.03 -3.08
CA LYS A 112 -11.93 -5.10 -3.88
C LYS A 112 -12.84 -6.32 -4.04
N VAL A 113 -13.78 -6.54 -3.13
CA VAL A 113 -14.60 -7.77 -3.10
C VAL A 113 -15.58 -7.83 -4.28
N TYR A 114 -16.00 -6.70 -4.85
CA TYR A 114 -17.05 -6.70 -5.89
C TYR A 114 -16.53 -6.57 -7.32
N ARG A 115 -15.20 -6.54 -7.51
CA ARG A 115 -14.63 -6.37 -8.84
C ARG A 115 -14.44 -7.72 -9.51
N SER A 116 -14.89 -7.83 -10.75
CA SER A 116 -14.63 -8.98 -11.60
C SER A 116 -13.31 -8.75 -12.34
N GLU A 117 -12.42 -9.72 -12.32
CA GLU A 117 -11.10 -9.62 -12.96
C GLU A 117 -10.91 -10.82 -13.88
N VAL A 118 -10.52 -10.55 -15.12
CA VAL A 118 -10.25 -11.60 -16.10
C VAL A 118 -8.75 -11.85 -16.14
N TYR A 119 -8.40 -13.10 -15.94
CA TYR A 119 -7.04 -13.61 -15.97
C TYR A 119 -6.89 -14.63 -17.10
N LEU A 120 -5.72 -14.62 -17.70
CA LEU A 120 -5.23 -15.69 -18.53
C LEU A 120 -4.37 -16.61 -17.67
N GLU A 121 -4.84 -17.83 -17.46
CA GLU A 121 -4.08 -18.87 -16.78
C GLU A 121 -3.42 -19.75 -17.83
N ILE A 122 -2.10 -19.87 -17.76
CA ILE A 122 -1.34 -20.78 -18.61
C ILE A 122 -0.74 -21.83 -17.69
N SER A 123 -1.00 -23.12 -17.95
CA SER A 123 -0.62 -24.22 -17.06
C SER A 123 -0.18 -25.45 -17.83
N ASN A 124 0.89 -26.09 -17.38
CA ASN A 124 1.34 -27.40 -17.90
C ASN A 124 1.03 -28.57 -16.94
N GLY A 125 0.11 -28.36 -15.99
CA GLY A 125 -0.26 -29.36 -14.96
C GLY A 125 0.62 -29.34 -13.71
N GLU A 126 1.91 -29.05 -13.85
CA GLU A 126 2.84 -28.90 -12.71
C GLU A 126 2.96 -27.45 -12.23
N THR A 127 2.99 -26.53 -13.19
CA THR A 127 3.21 -25.11 -12.95
C THR A 127 2.17 -24.30 -13.70
N TYR A 128 1.75 -23.19 -13.11
CA TYR A 128 0.83 -22.25 -13.73
C TYR A 128 1.28 -20.80 -13.56
N ILE A 129 0.81 -19.94 -14.45
CA ILE A 129 1.03 -18.50 -14.43
C ILE A 129 -0.30 -17.83 -14.73
N ASP A 130 -0.71 -16.95 -13.82
CA ASP A 130 -1.85 -16.06 -14.02
C ASP A 130 -1.37 -14.70 -14.54
N ILE A 131 -1.94 -14.29 -15.67
CA ILE A 131 -1.69 -12.99 -16.29
C ILE A 131 -2.98 -12.21 -16.28
N PHE A 132 -2.97 -11.05 -15.63
CA PHE A 132 -4.11 -10.14 -15.62
C PHE A 132 -4.38 -9.60 -17.03
N LEU A 133 -5.61 -9.73 -17.51
CA LEU A 133 -6.04 -9.19 -18.80
C LEU A 133 -6.73 -7.85 -18.61
N ILE A 134 -7.84 -7.84 -17.87
CA ILE A 134 -8.69 -6.68 -17.69
C ILE A 134 -9.52 -6.82 -16.42
N SER A 135 -9.97 -5.69 -15.91
CA SER A 135 -10.90 -5.66 -14.79
C SER A 135 -12.22 -5.03 -15.22
N LEU A 136 -13.28 -5.74 -14.86
CA LEU A 136 -14.66 -5.55 -15.23
C LEU A 136 -15.41 -4.85 -14.09
N ALA A 137 -16.36 -3.96 -14.43
CA ALA A 137 -17.07 -3.13 -13.46
C ALA A 137 -18.21 -3.88 -12.75
N PHE A 138 -18.88 -4.77 -13.47
CA PHE A 138 -20.05 -5.54 -13.01
C PHE A 138 -19.71 -6.98 -12.60
N CYS A 139 -20.71 -7.69 -12.05
CA CYS A 139 -20.65 -9.12 -11.74
C CYS A 139 -20.55 -9.98 -13.02
N PRO A 140 -19.99 -11.20 -12.97
CA PRO A 140 -19.84 -12.06 -14.15
C PRO A 140 -21.17 -12.39 -14.86
N SER A 141 -22.27 -12.41 -14.11
CA SER A 141 -23.62 -12.63 -14.62
C SER A 141 -24.11 -11.53 -15.57
N GLU A 142 -23.50 -10.34 -15.55
CA GLU A 142 -23.89 -9.19 -16.39
C GLU A 142 -23.18 -9.16 -17.74
N TYR A 143 -22.41 -10.20 -18.06
CA TYR A 143 -21.65 -10.28 -19.30
C TYR A 143 -22.09 -11.47 -20.14
N ASP A 144 -22.17 -11.25 -21.44
CA ASP A 144 -22.23 -12.30 -22.43
C ASP A 144 -20.81 -12.54 -22.97
N LEU A 145 -20.33 -13.76 -22.77
CA LEU A 145 -18.99 -14.18 -23.13
C LEU A 145 -19.05 -14.96 -24.44
N THR A 146 -18.44 -14.41 -25.48
CA THR A 146 -18.20 -15.15 -26.72
C THR A 146 -16.83 -15.77 -26.63
N LEU A 147 -16.76 -17.08 -26.45
CA LEU A 147 -15.51 -17.81 -26.26
C LEU A 147 -14.73 -17.92 -27.58
N PRO A 148 -13.39 -17.83 -27.53
CA PRO A 148 -12.60 -18.10 -28.71
C PRO A 148 -12.72 -19.58 -29.08
N SER A 149 -12.89 -19.87 -30.37
CA SER A 149 -12.90 -21.25 -30.90
C SER A 149 -11.54 -21.94 -30.75
N TRP A 150 -10.46 -21.17 -30.78
CA TRP A 150 -9.10 -21.62 -30.53
C TRP A 150 -8.25 -20.49 -29.95
N ILE A 151 -7.18 -20.84 -29.25
CA ILE A 151 -6.15 -19.89 -28.80
C ILE A 151 -4.87 -20.29 -29.53
N ARG A 152 -4.49 -19.52 -30.55
CA ARG A 152 -3.25 -19.73 -31.32
C ARG A 152 -2.25 -18.63 -30.98
N GLY A 153 -0.98 -18.91 -31.32
CA GLY A 153 0.02 -17.86 -31.46
C GLY A 153 0.50 -17.25 -30.15
N LEU A 154 0.55 -18.02 -29.05
CA LEU A 154 1.21 -17.56 -27.83
C LEU A 154 2.70 -17.42 -28.09
N THR A 155 3.11 -16.20 -28.45
CA THR A 155 4.48 -15.91 -28.85
C THR A 155 5.09 -14.96 -27.82
N LEU A 156 6.21 -15.39 -27.25
CA LEU A 156 7.05 -14.56 -26.40
C LEU A 156 8.02 -13.82 -27.30
N GLN A 157 7.75 -12.54 -27.55
CA GLN A 157 8.69 -11.71 -28.28
C GLN A 157 9.78 -11.22 -27.33
N THR A 158 10.96 -11.82 -27.42
CA THR A 158 12.12 -11.41 -26.63
C THR A 158 12.74 -10.16 -27.23
N ARG A 159 12.74 -9.05 -26.49
CA ARG A 159 13.52 -7.86 -26.84
C ARG A 159 14.84 -7.92 -26.08
N SER A 160 15.94 -7.58 -26.75
CA SER A 160 17.31 -7.68 -26.20
C SER A 160 17.54 -6.92 -24.89
N PHE A 161 16.72 -5.90 -24.58
CA PHE A 161 16.88 -5.04 -23.40
C PHE A 161 15.58 -4.67 -22.67
N ALA A 162 14.45 -5.32 -22.98
CA ALA A 162 13.15 -4.97 -22.41
C ALA A 162 12.39 -6.21 -21.93
N PRO A 163 11.43 -6.07 -20.99
CA PRO A 163 10.51 -7.15 -20.64
C PRO A 163 9.88 -7.77 -21.89
N ASP A 164 9.78 -9.10 -21.93
CA ASP A 164 9.21 -9.79 -23.08
C ASP A 164 7.73 -9.42 -23.21
N ASP A 165 7.31 -9.17 -24.44
CA ASP A 165 5.91 -8.98 -24.78
C ASP A 165 5.29 -10.36 -25.04
N LEU A 166 4.19 -10.64 -24.37
CA LEU A 166 3.33 -11.77 -24.69
C LEU A 166 2.32 -11.33 -25.73
N ILE A 167 2.47 -11.85 -26.95
CA ILE A 167 1.52 -11.61 -28.03
C ILE A 167 0.52 -12.75 -28.04
N LEU A 168 -0.75 -12.38 -28.11
CA LEU A 168 -1.88 -13.26 -28.01
C LEU A 168 -2.81 -13.02 -29.18
N ASP A 169 -3.03 -14.06 -29.99
CA ASP A 169 -3.93 -14.02 -31.12
C ASP A 169 -5.26 -14.70 -30.76
N TRP A 170 -6.14 -13.91 -30.13
CA TRP A 170 -7.50 -14.32 -29.83
C TRP A 170 -8.40 -14.04 -31.03
N GLN A 171 -8.81 -15.09 -31.73
CA GLN A 171 -9.85 -14.92 -32.75
C GLN A 171 -11.23 -15.02 -32.09
N TYR A 172 -12.07 -14.01 -32.33
CA TYR A 172 -13.48 -13.97 -31.89
C TYR A 172 -13.72 -13.98 -30.36
N PHE A 173 -12.71 -13.66 -29.55
CA PHE A 173 -12.92 -13.48 -28.11
C PHE A 173 -13.44 -12.07 -27.81
N SER A 174 -14.68 -11.98 -27.34
CA SER A 174 -15.29 -10.72 -26.93
C SER A 174 -16.15 -10.88 -25.69
N ILE A 175 -16.10 -9.88 -24.82
CA ILE A 175 -17.05 -9.70 -23.73
C ILE A 175 -18.03 -8.61 -24.15
N ARG A 176 -19.33 -8.90 -24.03
CA ARG A 176 -20.39 -7.89 -24.18
C ARG A 176 -21.03 -7.63 -22.82
N GLU A 177 -21.08 -6.38 -22.41
CA GLU A 177 -21.86 -5.94 -21.25
C GLU A 177 -23.35 -6.00 -21.58
N ARG A 178 -24.15 -6.74 -20.82
CA ARG A 178 -25.61 -6.75 -21.03
C ARG A 178 -26.27 -5.38 -20.82
N PRO A 179 -25.95 -4.62 -19.76
CA PRO A 179 -26.66 -3.37 -19.49
C PRO A 179 -26.45 -2.30 -20.56
N THR A 180 -25.23 -2.21 -21.10
CA THR A 180 -24.84 -1.16 -22.05
C THR A 180 -24.76 -1.67 -23.49
N SER A 181 -24.81 -3.00 -23.70
CA SER A 181 -24.45 -3.65 -24.96
C SER A 181 -23.03 -3.33 -25.46
N ALA A 182 -22.16 -2.76 -24.62
CA ALA A 182 -20.82 -2.38 -25.01
C ALA A 182 -19.92 -3.62 -25.14
N TYR A 183 -19.06 -3.61 -26.16
CA TYR A 183 -18.04 -4.64 -26.34
C TYR A 183 -16.73 -4.22 -25.67
N ILE A 184 -16.16 -5.14 -24.90
CA ILE A 184 -14.88 -4.98 -24.24
C ILE A 184 -13.86 -5.78 -25.04
N GLY A 185 -12.92 -5.06 -25.66
CA GLY A 185 -11.78 -5.65 -26.35
C GLY A 185 -10.71 -6.15 -25.37
N PHE A 186 -10.01 -7.22 -25.75
CA PHE A 186 -8.89 -7.76 -24.98
C PHE A 186 -7.55 -7.24 -25.50
N PRO A 187 -6.55 -7.08 -24.61
CA PRO A 187 -5.21 -6.76 -25.04
C PRO A 187 -4.62 -7.92 -25.85
N LYS A 188 -4.16 -7.60 -27.06
CA LYS A 188 -3.39 -8.54 -27.90
C LYS A 188 -1.93 -8.65 -27.47
N VAL A 189 -1.42 -7.63 -26.79
CA VAL A 189 -0.03 -7.57 -26.33
C VAL A 189 -0.02 -7.26 -24.84
N ILE A 190 0.65 -8.11 -24.06
CA ILE A 190 0.77 -7.96 -22.61
C ILE A 190 2.24 -7.94 -22.23
N LYS A 191 2.64 -6.89 -21.50
CA LYS A 191 3.99 -6.79 -20.96
C LYS A 191 4.14 -7.72 -19.77
N LEU A 192 5.05 -8.68 -19.86
CA LEU A 192 5.34 -9.59 -18.75
C LEU A 192 6.50 -9.04 -17.90
N GLY A 193 6.42 -9.20 -16.58
CA GLY A 193 7.57 -8.94 -15.71
C GLY A 193 8.67 -9.97 -15.91
N LEU A 194 9.93 -9.63 -15.63
CA LEU A 194 11.09 -10.53 -15.83
C LEU A 194 10.91 -11.93 -15.19
N LEU A 195 10.33 -11.98 -13.98
CA LEU A 195 10.01 -13.22 -13.29
C LEU A 195 8.92 -14.03 -14.01
N GLN A 196 7.88 -13.37 -14.51
CA GLN A 196 6.83 -14.01 -15.31
C GLN A 196 7.40 -14.53 -16.63
N CYS A 197 8.26 -13.77 -17.31
CA CYS A 197 8.95 -14.21 -18.52
C CYS A 197 9.74 -15.51 -18.28
N ARG A 198 10.56 -15.54 -17.22
CA ARG A 198 11.36 -16.73 -16.87
C ARG A 198 10.49 -17.95 -16.60
N ARG A 199 9.38 -17.77 -15.87
CA ARG A 199 8.42 -18.85 -15.62
C ARG A 199 7.74 -19.28 -16.91
N MET A 200 7.32 -18.33 -17.74
CA MET A 200 6.62 -18.61 -19.00
C MET A 200 7.49 -19.40 -19.96
N ARG A 201 8.76 -18.98 -20.15
CA ARG A 201 9.74 -19.69 -20.98
C ARG A 201 9.97 -21.14 -20.52
N ARG A 202 9.85 -21.44 -19.22
CA ARG A 202 9.94 -22.82 -18.72
C ARG A 202 8.64 -23.57 -18.97
N LEU A 203 7.50 -22.91 -18.77
CA LEU A 203 6.17 -23.50 -18.91
C LEU A 203 5.91 -23.92 -20.36
N VAL A 204 6.18 -23.03 -21.33
CA VAL A 204 5.90 -23.25 -22.76
C VAL A 204 6.83 -24.28 -23.43
N ARG A 205 7.86 -24.79 -22.73
CA ARG A 205 8.72 -25.88 -23.23
C ARG A 205 8.06 -27.26 -23.19
N ARG A 206 6.92 -27.36 -22.52
CA ARG A 206 6.11 -28.58 -22.42
C ARG A 206 4.72 -28.29 -22.95
N PRO A 207 3.93 -29.32 -23.30
CA PRO A 207 2.51 -29.14 -23.60
C PRO A 207 1.82 -28.36 -22.48
N TYR A 208 1.04 -27.35 -22.87
CA TYR A 208 0.39 -26.44 -21.93
C TYR A 208 -1.08 -26.24 -22.28
N THR A 209 -1.84 -25.86 -21.28
CA THR A 209 -3.24 -25.46 -21.38
C THR A 209 -3.33 -23.98 -21.13
N VAL A 210 -4.25 -23.34 -21.85
CA VAL A 210 -4.55 -21.93 -21.71
C VAL A 210 -6.01 -21.82 -21.31
N ASN A 211 -6.25 -21.28 -20.11
CA ASN A 211 -7.58 -21.10 -19.55
C ASN A 211 -7.87 -19.62 -19.38
N ILE A 212 -9.12 -19.23 -19.68
CA ILE A 212 -9.61 -17.90 -19.36
C ILE A 212 -10.38 -18.02 -18.04
N LYS A 213 -9.87 -17.36 -17.01
CA LYS A 213 -10.37 -17.40 -15.64
C LYS A 213 -10.95 -16.04 -15.26
N ILE A 214 -12.19 -16.01 -14.78
CA ILE A 214 -12.80 -14.81 -14.18
C ILE A 214 -12.79 -14.99 -12.67
N ILE A 215 -12.22 -14.03 -11.95
CA ILE A 215 -12.25 -13.98 -10.49
C ILE A 215 -13.24 -12.91 -10.07
N HIS A 216 -14.22 -13.28 -9.24
CA HIS A 216 -15.19 -12.35 -8.65
C HIS A 216 -15.43 -12.71 -7.19
N GLY A 217 -15.27 -11.74 -6.28
CA GLY A 217 -15.46 -11.98 -4.84
C GLY A 217 -14.56 -13.08 -4.27
N GLY A 218 -13.35 -13.25 -4.82
CA GLY A 218 -12.41 -14.30 -4.42
C GLY A 218 -12.74 -15.69 -4.95
N ARG A 219 -13.82 -15.84 -5.73
CA ARG A 219 -14.17 -17.09 -6.41
C ARG A 219 -13.70 -17.06 -7.86
N ALA A 220 -13.09 -18.14 -8.31
CA ALA A 220 -12.61 -18.30 -9.67
C ALA A 220 -13.60 -19.12 -10.51
N PHE A 221 -13.85 -18.67 -11.73
CA PHE A 221 -14.71 -19.31 -12.72
C PHE A 221 -13.90 -19.50 -14.02
N TYR A 222 -13.84 -20.72 -14.52
CA TYR A 222 -13.19 -21.02 -15.79
C TYR A 222 -14.21 -20.92 -16.92
N VAL A 223 -13.94 -20.06 -17.89
CA VAL A 223 -14.90 -19.78 -18.98
C VAL A 223 -14.46 -20.46 -20.27
N ALA A 224 -13.17 -20.49 -20.55
CA ALA A 224 -12.61 -21.08 -21.76
C ALA A 224 -11.41 -21.94 -21.42
N ARG A 225 -11.19 -22.99 -22.21
CA ARG A 225 -10.01 -23.84 -22.16
C ARG A 225 -9.57 -24.15 -23.58
N ALA A 226 -8.30 -23.90 -23.87
CA ALA A 226 -7.63 -24.36 -25.08
C ALA A 226 -6.34 -25.10 -24.72
N PHE A 227 -5.91 -25.96 -25.63
CA PHE A 227 -4.63 -26.63 -25.55
C PHE A 227 -3.64 -25.89 -26.46
N GLY A 228 -2.51 -25.48 -25.89
CA GLY A 228 -1.38 -25.01 -26.67
C GLY A 228 -0.63 -26.23 -27.20
N SER A 229 -0.52 -26.34 -28.52
CA SER A 229 0.46 -27.23 -29.13
C SER A 229 1.88 -26.68 -28.89
N GLU A 230 2.88 -27.54 -28.97
CA GLU A 230 4.29 -27.15 -28.85
C GLU A 230 4.60 -25.88 -29.67
N PRO A 231 5.48 -25.00 -29.16
CA PRO A 231 5.96 -23.88 -29.96
C PRO A 231 6.52 -24.43 -31.26
N VAL A 232 5.94 -24.02 -32.40
CA VAL A 232 6.48 -24.32 -33.73
C VAL A 232 7.95 -23.89 -33.68
N ALA A 233 8.84 -24.89 -33.67
CA ALA A 233 10.26 -24.68 -33.49
C ALA A 233 10.74 -23.77 -34.64
N ASN A 234 11.05 -22.51 -34.32
CA ASN A 234 11.66 -21.50 -35.20
C ASN A 234 11.13 -21.44 -36.65
N PRO A 235 10.40 -20.37 -37.05
CA PRO A 235 10.21 -20.05 -38.46
C PRO A 235 11.50 -19.60 -39.18
N THR A 236 12.69 -19.84 -38.61
CA THR A 236 13.99 -19.48 -39.21
C THR A 236 14.47 -20.50 -40.24
N ALA A 237 13.84 -21.67 -40.34
CA ALA A 237 14.08 -22.55 -41.48
C ALA A 237 13.30 -22.00 -42.69
N PRO A 238 13.96 -21.69 -43.82
CA PRO A 238 13.26 -21.38 -45.05
C PRO A 238 12.31 -22.54 -45.39
N PRO A 239 11.14 -22.28 -45.99
CA PRO A 239 10.18 -23.33 -46.32
C PRO A 239 10.91 -24.40 -47.14
N GLU A 240 10.98 -25.61 -46.60
CA GLU A 240 11.46 -26.77 -47.33
C GLU A 240 10.50 -26.97 -48.50
N VAL A 241 10.98 -26.67 -49.71
CA VAL A 241 10.23 -26.88 -50.93
C VAL A 241 10.15 -28.39 -51.11
N VAL A 242 9.08 -28.99 -50.58
CA VAL A 242 8.70 -30.35 -50.93
C VAL A 242 8.31 -30.31 -52.41
N ARG A 243 9.26 -30.63 -53.28
CA ARG A 243 8.98 -30.99 -54.67
C ARG A 243 8.30 -32.36 -54.60
N GLU A 244 6.97 -32.37 -54.70
CA GLU A 244 6.26 -33.57 -55.14
C GLU A 244 6.69 -33.85 -56.58
N GLU A 245 7.66 -34.75 -56.71
CA GLU A 245 8.01 -35.40 -57.95
C GLU A 245 6.84 -36.33 -58.30
N PHE A 246 5.92 -35.80 -59.12
CA PHE A 246 4.92 -36.64 -59.78
C PHE A 246 5.63 -37.47 -60.84
N ASP A 247 6.00 -38.69 -60.47
CA ASP A 247 6.28 -39.75 -61.43
C ASP A 247 5.01 -39.99 -62.25
N GLN A 248 5.04 -39.55 -63.51
CA GLN A 248 4.10 -39.98 -64.52
C GLN A 248 4.30 -41.49 -64.74
N VAL A 249 3.28 -42.26 -64.36
CA VAL A 249 3.09 -43.63 -64.82
C VAL A 249 2.50 -43.58 -66.24
N ASP A 250 3.06 -44.42 -67.10
CA ASP A 250 2.87 -44.56 -68.56
C ASP A 250 1.43 -44.43 -69.10
#